data_AF-A0A7R8WQK4-F1
#
_entry.id   AF-A0A7R8WQK4-F1
#
_cell.length_a   1.000
_cell.length_b   1.000
_cell.length_c   1.000
_cell.angle_alpha   90.00
_cell.angle_beta   90.00
_cell.angle_gamma   90.00
#
_symmetry.space_group_name_H-M   'P 1'
#
loop_
_entity.id
_entity.type
_entity.pdbx_description
1 polymer ?
#
loop_
_entity_poly.entity_id
_entity_poly.type
_entity_poly.pdbx_seq_one_letter_code
_entity_poly.pdbx_strand_id
1 'polypeptide(L)'
;MFRDHMNLHVIHAQEQELFLGALEGVSDPETKRKIIGKLFIDVFQKYADGIEGAQFLAQGTLYPDVIESVSVHGPSVTIKSHHNVGGLPEHLNLQIVEPLRMLFKDEVRN
;
A
#
# COMPACT_ATOMS: atom_id res chain seq x y z
N MET A 1 2.81 -19.08 9.46
CA MET A 1 3.24 -19.34 8.07
C MET A 1 4.45 -18.48 7.69
N PHE A 2 4.32 -17.16 7.51
CA PHE A 2 5.45 -16.31 7.08
C PHE A 2 6.64 -16.28 8.06
N ARG A 3 6.40 -16.07 9.36
CA ARG A 3 7.48 -16.10 10.36
C ARG A 3 8.08 -17.50 10.50
N ASP A 4 7.23 -18.51 10.61
CA ASP A 4 7.65 -19.85 11.04
C ASP A 4 8.23 -20.71 9.90
N HIS A 5 7.93 -20.38 8.63
CA HIS A 5 8.34 -21.19 7.48
C HIS A 5 9.21 -20.45 6.46
N MET A 6 9.23 -19.11 6.49
CA MET A 6 10.00 -18.29 5.52
C MET A 6 11.07 -17.43 6.18
N ASN A 7 11.24 -17.51 7.50
CA ASN A 7 12.21 -16.72 8.27
C ASN A 7 12.12 -15.21 8.01
N LEU A 8 10.90 -14.71 7.79
CA LEU A 8 10.64 -13.29 7.57
C LEU A 8 10.38 -12.59 8.91
N HIS A 9 10.98 -11.41 9.09
CA HIS A 9 10.60 -10.52 10.17
C HIS A 9 9.26 -9.85 9.82
N VAL A 10 8.20 -10.27 10.49
CA VAL A 10 6.85 -9.76 10.25
C VAL A 10 6.38 -9.01 11.48
N ILE A 11 6.05 -7.73 11.36
CA ILE A 11 5.42 -6.95 12.42
C ILE A 11 3.90 -7.08 12.27
N HIS A 12 3.20 -7.46 13.34
CA HIS A 12 1.75 -7.60 13.33
C HIS A 12 1.12 -6.35 13.95
N ALA A 13 0.40 -5.57 13.14
CA ALA A 13 -0.30 -4.35 13.56
C ALA A 13 -1.75 -4.68 13.97
N GLN A 14 -2.05 -4.63 15.27
CA GLN A 14 -3.39 -4.91 15.80
C GLN A 14 -4.21 -3.62 15.91
N GLU A 15 -4.68 -3.09 14.77
CA GLU A 15 -5.38 -1.79 14.70
C GLU A 15 -6.87 -1.93 14.34
N GLN A 16 -7.47 -3.11 14.49
CA GLN A 16 -8.85 -3.38 14.10
C GLN A 16 -9.85 -2.36 14.68
N GLU A 17 -9.80 -2.09 15.98
CA GLU A 17 -10.70 -1.16 16.66
C GLU A 17 -10.59 0.27 16.10
N LEU A 18 -9.38 0.71 15.74
CA LEU A 18 -9.13 2.01 15.13
C LEU A 18 -9.88 2.12 13.78
N PHE A 19 -9.73 1.11 12.91
CA PHE A 19 -10.38 1.12 11.60
C PHE A 19 -11.90 1.00 11.73
N LEU A 20 -12.41 0.10 12.58
CA LEU A 20 -13.85 -0.10 12.74
C LEU A 20 -14.52 1.13 13.35
N GLY A 21 -13.92 1.72 14.38
CA GLY A 21 -14.43 2.95 15.00
C GLY A 21 -14.45 4.14 14.03
N ALA A 22 -13.42 4.29 13.21
CA ALA A 22 -13.40 5.37 12.20
C ALA A 22 -14.40 5.20 11.06
N LEU A 23 -14.92 3.98 10.86
CA LEU A 23 -15.93 3.66 9.83
C LEU A 23 -17.35 3.65 10.38
N GLU A 24 -17.53 3.84 11.69
CA GLU A 24 -18.85 3.83 12.33
C GLU A 24 -19.72 4.96 11.75
N GLY A 25 -20.95 4.61 11.35
CA GLY A 25 -21.90 5.56 10.76
C GLY A 25 -21.56 6.03 9.34
N VAL A 26 -20.42 5.65 8.78
CA VAL A 26 -20.06 6.02 7.39
C VAL A 26 -20.77 5.07 6.42
N SER A 27 -21.57 5.63 5.52
CA SER A 27 -22.29 4.86 4.48
C SER A 27 -21.67 5.02 3.09
N ASP A 28 -21.20 6.24 2.76
CA ASP A 28 -20.64 6.59 1.45
C ASP A 28 -19.33 5.81 1.16
N PRO A 29 -19.26 5.06 0.05
CA PRO A 29 -18.10 4.22 -0.24
C PRO A 29 -16.82 5.00 -0.53
N GLU A 30 -16.90 6.18 -1.14
CA GLU A 30 -15.72 7.01 -1.41
C GLU A 30 -15.14 7.58 -0.11
N THR A 31 -16.00 7.97 0.81
CA THR A 31 -15.61 8.41 2.15
C THR A 31 -14.94 7.28 2.92
N LYS A 32 -15.49 6.05 2.87
CA LYS A 32 -14.83 4.86 3.46
C LYS A 32 -13.43 4.64 2.88
N ARG A 33 -13.28 4.69 1.55
CA ARG A 33 -11.98 4.52 0.87
C ARG A 33 -10.95 5.53 1.34
N LYS A 34 -11.34 6.80 1.47
CA LYS A 34 -10.45 7.86 1.97
C LYS A 34 -10.04 7.65 3.42
N ILE A 35 -10.98 7.26 4.29
CA ILE A 35 -10.70 6.96 5.71
C ILE A 35 -9.72 5.80 5.82
N ILE A 36 -10.00 4.69 5.12
CA ILE A 36 -9.15 3.49 5.15
C ILE A 36 -7.76 3.81 4.62
N GLY A 37 -7.67 4.52 3.49
CA GLY A 37 -6.38 4.89 2.90
C GLY A 37 -5.54 5.76 3.83
N LYS A 38 -6.15 6.77 4.46
CA LYS A 38 -5.46 7.62 5.44
C LYS A 38 -4.97 6.81 6.64
N LEU A 39 -5.85 6.02 7.27
CA LEU A 39 -5.49 5.23 8.45
C LEU A 39 -4.43 4.19 8.14
N PHE A 40 -4.46 3.59 6.95
CA PHE A 40 -3.44 2.66 6.52
C PHE A 40 -2.05 3.31 6.50
N ILE A 41 -1.93 4.53 5.97
CA ILE A 41 -0.67 5.28 5.95
C ILE A 41 -0.24 5.67 7.37
N ASP A 42 -1.16 6.18 8.19
CA ASP A 42 -0.87 6.57 9.58
C ASP A 42 -0.36 5.38 10.41
N VAL A 43 -1.01 4.22 10.26
CA VAL A 43 -0.61 2.97 10.91
C VAL A 43 0.71 2.48 10.34
N PHE A 44 0.89 2.46 9.03
CA PHE A 44 2.14 2.06 8.39
C PHE A 44 3.32 2.88 8.94
N GLN A 45 3.17 4.21 9.00
CA GLN A 45 4.16 5.12 9.58
C GLN A 45 4.49 4.77 11.04
N LYS A 46 3.46 4.61 11.89
CA LYS A 46 3.61 4.25 13.30
C LYS A 46 4.51 3.03 13.52
N TYR A 47 4.40 2.02 12.66
CA TYR A 47 5.23 0.81 12.77
C TYR A 47 6.58 0.96 12.04
N ALA A 48 6.64 1.72 10.96
CA ALA A 48 7.89 1.99 10.22
C ALA A 48 8.89 2.84 11.03
N ASP A 49 8.41 3.81 11.83
CA ASP A 49 9.25 4.66 12.69
C ASP A 49 10.06 3.87 13.73
N GLY A 50 9.60 2.68 14.09
CA GLY A 50 10.32 1.76 14.99
C GLY A 50 11.42 0.95 14.30
N ILE A 51 11.59 1.07 12.98
CA ILE A 51 12.57 0.29 12.21
C ILE A 51 13.80 1.16 11.94
N GLU A 52 14.87 0.89 12.67
CA GLU A 52 16.15 1.58 12.47
C GLU A 52 16.80 1.19 11.15
N GLY A 53 17.28 2.19 10.40
CA GLY A 53 18.07 1.97 9.18
C GLY A 53 17.28 1.56 7.94
N ALA A 54 15.95 1.64 7.95
CA ALA A 54 15.14 1.42 6.75
C ALA A 54 15.46 2.49 5.69
N GLN A 55 15.92 2.04 4.52
CA GLN A 55 16.24 2.91 3.37
C GLN A 55 15.28 2.73 2.19
N PHE A 56 14.64 1.57 2.12
CA PHE A 56 13.83 1.16 0.96
C PHE A 56 12.42 0.77 1.41
N LEU A 57 11.44 1.11 0.58
CA LEU A 57 10.11 0.51 0.61
C LEU A 57 9.91 -0.38 -0.59
N ALA A 58 9.77 -1.69 -0.36
CA ALA A 58 9.39 -2.61 -1.41
C ALA A 58 7.88 -2.54 -1.70
N GLN A 59 7.50 -2.47 -2.98
CA GLN A 59 6.11 -2.54 -3.44
C GLN A 59 5.92 -3.69 -4.43
N GLY A 60 4.78 -4.37 -4.33
CA GLY A 60 4.40 -5.47 -5.21
C GLY A 60 3.77 -5.03 -6.54
N THR A 61 4.09 -3.83 -7.03
CA THR A 61 3.57 -3.27 -8.29
C THR A 61 3.81 -4.24 -9.45
N LEU A 62 2.79 -4.50 -10.28
CA LEU A 62 2.87 -5.42 -11.42
C LEU A 62 2.87 -4.68 -12.76
N TYR A 63 3.19 -5.38 -13.85
CA TYR A 63 3.18 -4.81 -15.19
C TYR A 63 1.82 -4.24 -15.62
N PRO A 64 0.66 -4.89 -15.34
CA PRO A 64 -0.65 -4.27 -15.54
C PRO A 64 -0.83 -2.93 -14.80
N ASP A 65 -0.22 -2.79 -13.62
CA ASP A 65 -0.30 -1.54 -12.86
C ASP A 65 0.46 -0.40 -13.51
N VAL A 66 1.63 -0.70 -14.10
CA VAL A 66 2.44 0.26 -14.83
C VAL A 66 1.71 0.76 -16.06
N ILE A 67 1.17 -0.13 -16.90
CA ILE A 67 0.51 0.29 -18.16
C ILE A 67 -0.79 1.07 -17.92
N GLU A 68 -1.53 0.77 -16.85
CA GLU A 68 -2.74 1.52 -16.48
C GLU A 68 -2.41 2.93 -15.93
N SER A 69 -1.21 3.12 -15.40
CA SER A 69 -0.76 4.43 -14.88
C SER A 69 -0.20 5.36 -15.97
N VAL A 70 0.22 4.81 -17.11
CA VAL A 70 0.68 5.58 -18.28
C VAL A 70 -0.53 5.91 -19.14
N SER A 71 -1.07 7.13 -19.00
CA SER A 71 -2.28 7.60 -19.68
C SER A 71 -2.22 7.38 -21.21
N VAL A 72 -3.05 6.46 -21.70
CA VAL A 72 -3.41 6.34 -23.12
C VAL A 72 -4.91 6.63 -23.22
N HIS A 73 -5.24 7.90 -23.54
CA HIS A 73 -6.57 8.44 -23.89
C HIS A 73 -7.52 8.91 -22.76
N GLY A 74 -7.60 10.23 -22.59
CA GLY A 74 -8.74 10.92 -21.94
C GLY A 74 -8.52 11.28 -20.47
N PRO A 75 -9.35 12.18 -19.90
CA PRO A 75 -9.16 12.71 -18.57
C PRO A 75 -9.12 11.53 -17.61
N SER A 76 -7.95 11.32 -17.02
CA SER A 76 -7.69 10.31 -16.02
C SER A 76 -8.68 10.52 -14.89
N VAL A 77 -9.86 9.88 -15.00
CA VAL A 77 -10.62 9.53 -13.82
C VAL A 77 -9.61 8.78 -13.00
N THR A 78 -9.31 9.29 -11.81
CA THR A 78 -8.36 8.79 -10.82
C THR A 78 -8.67 7.35 -10.39
N ILE A 79 -8.66 6.45 -11.35
CA ILE A 79 -8.76 5.02 -11.20
C ILE A 79 -7.32 4.65 -10.84
N LYS A 80 -7.16 4.24 -9.57
CA LYS A 80 -5.92 4.01 -8.82
C LYS A 80 -5.49 5.13 -7.87
N SER A 81 -6.43 5.74 -7.15
CA SER A 81 -6.12 6.33 -5.83
C SER A 81 -5.64 5.28 -4.80
N HIS A 82 -5.73 3.98 -5.11
CA HIS A 82 -5.53 2.88 -4.16
C HIS A 82 -4.48 1.81 -4.56
N HIS A 83 -3.79 1.94 -5.71
CA HIS A 83 -2.89 0.88 -6.21
C HIS A 83 -1.42 1.28 -6.31
N ASN A 84 -1.13 2.53 -6.65
CA ASN A 84 0.10 3.12 -6.16
C ASN A 84 -0.28 3.71 -4.82
N VAL A 85 0.42 3.34 -3.75
CA VAL A 85 0.36 4.02 -2.46
C VAL A 85 0.25 5.51 -2.80
N GLY A 86 -0.93 6.11 -2.59
CA GLY A 86 -1.12 7.54 -2.81
C GLY A 86 0.02 8.19 -2.04
N GLY A 87 0.92 8.86 -2.78
CA GLY A 87 2.35 8.94 -2.48
C GLY A 87 2.66 8.85 -0.99
N LEU A 88 3.55 7.92 -0.63
CA LEU A 88 4.09 7.85 0.74
C LEU A 88 4.29 9.27 1.24
N PRO A 89 3.86 9.59 2.47
CA PRO A 89 4.09 10.89 3.03
C PRO A 89 5.53 11.35 2.74
N GLU A 90 5.71 12.56 2.21
CA GLU A 90 7.03 13.06 1.78
C GLU A 90 8.10 12.95 2.89
N HIS A 91 7.67 12.86 4.14
CA HIS A 91 8.51 12.70 5.31
C HIS A 91 9.06 11.28 5.55
N LEU A 92 8.64 10.26 4.81
CA LEU A 92 9.10 8.88 5.02
C LEU A 92 10.56 8.65 4.64
N ASN A 93 11.15 9.50 3.78
CA ASN A 93 12.55 9.38 3.34
C ASN A 93 12.96 7.96 2.85
N LEU A 94 12.01 7.17 2.35
CA LEU A 94 12.25 5.82 1.81
C LEU A 94 12.33 5.86 0.28
N GLN A 95 13.25 5.08 -0.29
CA GLN A 95 13.33 4.85 -1.73
C GLN A 95 12.44 3.67 -2.13
N ILE A 96 11.57 3.87 -3.13
CA ILE A 96 10.68 2.82 -3.62
C ILE A 96 11.46 1.79 -4.45
N VAL A 97 11.21 0.50 -4.21
CA VAL A 97 11.75 -0.63 -4.99
C VAL A 97 10.58 -1.53 -5.44
N GLU A 98 10.45 -1.73 -6.75
CA GLU A 98 9.31 -2.47 -7.35
C GLU A 98 9.82 -3.68 -8.15
N PRO A 99 10.20 -4.79 -7.49
CA PRO A 99 10.87 -5.91 -8.16
C PRO A 99 9.98 -6.66 -9.16
N LEU A 100 8.65 -6.55 -9.03
CA LEU A 100 7.68 -7.29 -9.85
C LEU A 100 7.08 -6.44 -10.99
N ARG A 101 7.55 -5.20 -11.17
CA ARG A 101 6.92 -4.20 -12.06
C ARG A 101 6.86 -4.60 -13.54
N MET A 102 7.63 -5.60 -13.94
CA MET A 102 7.68 -6.12 -15.31
C MET A 102 6.97 -7.49 -15.47
N LEU A 103 6.29 -7.96 -14.42
CA LEU A 103 5.64 -9.26 -14.41
C LEU A 103 4.12 -9.15 -14.44
N PHE A 104 3.47 -10.11 -15.08
CA PHE A 104 2.05 -10.38 -14.95
C PHE A 104 1.74 -11.22 -13.71
N LYS A 105 0.47 -11.26 -13.32
CA LYS A 105 0.02 -11.92 -12.08
C LYS A 105 0.20 -13.44 -12.10
N ASP A 106 0.13 -14.07 -13.27
CA ASP A 106 0.42 -15.49 -13.47
C ASP A 106 1.92 -15.77 -13.34
N GLU A 107 2.79 -14.89 -13.86
CA GLU A 107 4.25 -15.01 -13.70
C GLU A 107 4.69 -14.88 -12.25
N VAL A 108 4.06 -14.02 -11.44
CA VAL A 108 4.36 -13.88 -10.00
C VAL A 108 3.96 -15.13 -9.19
N ARG A 109 3.02 -15.94 -9.69
CA ARG A 109 2.55 -17.14 -8.97
C ARG A 109 3.45 -18.36 -9.18
N ASN A 110 4.29 -18.37 -10.20
CA ASN A 110 5.12 -19.51 -10.62
C ASN A 110 6.55 -19.37 -10.12
#